data_AF-A0A2V1DFA9-F1
#
_entry.id   AF-A0A2V1DFA9-F1
#
_cell.length_a   1.000
_cell.length_b   1.000
_cell.length_c   1.000
_cell.angle_alpha   90.00
_cell.angle_beta   90.00
_cell.angle_gamma   90.00
#
_symmetry.space_group_name_H-M   'P 1'
#
loop_
_entity.id
_entity.type
_entity.pdbx_description
1 polymer ?
#
loop_
_entity_poly.entity_id
_entity_poly.type
_entity_poly.pdbx_seq_one_letter_code
_entity_poly.pdbx_strand_id
1 'polypeptide(L)'
;MPPPQKHVAIAGATGSLAPHIIAKLLRSEHTITLLTRNASLTDYAPNLTIRTVDFISVPSLVSALKGVEVMVSCVATAAIAQQGELVEAAKEAGVRHFIPAEFGMDSTNDRAGRLPVVCAAKVAVREILANPQNGNGEEEGGGGGVVMTWTSLCNGLFLDWGLRYSFILDIGNRTAKLYDGGDVPFSATTLSDVAKAVWYIVENYDVDERVRNKVLHVQSAVVTQKQLLGIAKDVLAERGEKAEWTVERKSVEDVRKQSLELLEGGNKEDVERAVEGLCVVGSWGEGYGGCFGAKGERGNGVVGIEMLGQDGLKGAVEGVVREFCGV
;
A
#
# COMPACT_ATOMS: atom_id res chain seq x y z
N MET A 1 2.71 30.80 -0.67
CA MET A 1 1.53 30.49 -1.50
C MET A 1 1.07 29.10 -1.08
N PRO A 2 -0.24 28.84 -0.89
CA PRO A 2 -0.71 27.46 -0.82
C PRO A 2 -0.24 26.72 -2.09
N PRO A 3 0.06 25.41 -2.01
CA PRO A 3 0.42 24.65 -3.20
C PRO A 3 -0.68 24.84 -4.25
N PRO A 4 -0.33 24.93 -5.55
CA PRO A 4 -1.34 25.06 -6.59
C PRO A 4 -2.34 23.92 -6.44
N GLN A 5 -3.63 24.23 -6.57
CA GLN A 5 -4.69 23.23 -6.60
C GLN A 5 -4.34 22.19 -7.67
N LYS A 6 -4.28 20.92 -7.25
CA LYS A 6 -3.99 19.77 -8.12
C LYS A 6 -5.26 19.00 -8.45
N HIS A 7 -5.34 18.46 -9.66
CA HIS A 7 -6.35 17.47 -10.02
C HIS A 7 -5.81 16.04 -9.85
N VAL A 8 -6.36 15.28 -8.91
CA VAL A 8 -5.91 13.93 -8.55
C VAL A 8 -6.94 12.89 -8.97
N ALA A 9 -6.55 11.89 -9.75
CA ALA A 9 -7.38 10.72 -10.02
C ALA A 9 -6.95 9.53 -9.15
N ILE A 10 -7.93 8.73 -8.73
CA ILE A 10 -7.71 7.56 -7.87
C ILE A 10 -8.42 6.33 -8.45
N ALA A 11 -7.67 5.28 -8.76
CA ALA A 11 -8.20 3.96 -9.09
C ALA A 11 -8.23 3.05 -7.85
N GLY A 12 -9.19 2.13 -7.77
CA GLY A 12 -9.33 1.25 -6.60
C GLY A 12 -9.92 1.95 -5.37
N ALA A 13 -10.79 2.94 -5.58
CA ALA A 13 -11.33 3.82 -4.55
C ALA A 13 -12.10 3.11 -3.40
N THR A 14 -12.60 1.89 -3.64
CA THR A 14 -13.35 1.10 -2.66
C THR A 14 -12.49 0.10 -1.86
N GLY A 15 -11.17 0.06 -2.10
CA GLY A 15 -10.25 -0.79 -1.34
C GLY A 15 -10.00 -0.27 0.09
N SER A 16 -9.23 -1.00 0.89
CA SER A 16 -9.00 -0.64 2.30
C SER A 16 -8.15 0.63 2.49
N LEU A 17 -7.24 0.93 1.56
CA LEU A 17 -6.34 2.09 1.67
C LEU A 17 -6.95 3.38 1.12
N ALA A 18 -7.62 3.31 -0.03
CA ALA A 18 -8.08 4.49 -0.75
C ALA A 18 -8.98 5.43 0.08
N PRO A 19 -9.92 4.97 0.93
CA PRO A 19 -10.72 5.85 1.79
C PRO A 19 -9.89 6.78 2.68
N HIS A 20 -8.75 6.31 3.19
CA HIS A 20 -7.86 7.14 4.01
C HIS A 20 -7.15 8.21 3.18
N ILE A 21 -6.72 7.88 1.97
CA ILE A 21 -6.13 8.82 1.01
C ILE A 21 -7.17 9.87 0.60
N ILE A 22 -8.36 9.43 0.20
CA ILE A 22 -9.46 10.29 -0.23
C ILE A 22 -9.86 11.24 0.90
N ALA A 23 -10.06 10.73 2.13
CA ALA A 23 -10.41 11.57 3.28
C ALA A 23 -9.35 12.63 3.58
N LYS A 24 -8.08 12.35 3.30
CA LYS A 24 -6.99 13.33 3.48
C LYS A 24 -6.97 14.38 2.36
N LEU A 25 -7.13 13.96 1.10
CA LEU A 25 -7.19 14.87 -0.05
C LEU A 25 -8.44 15.76 -0.04
N LEU A 26 -9.58 15.26 0.41
CA LEU A 26 -10.83 16.04 0.52
C LEU A 26 -10.76 17.21 1.49
N ARG A 27 -9.77 17.23 2.40
CA ARG A 27 -9.52 18.34 3.33
C ARG A 27 -8.66 19.46 2.72
N SER A 28 -8.32 19.35 1.45
CA SER A 28 -7.55 20.33 0.69
C SER A 28 -8.40 20.92 -0.44
N GLU A 29 -7.87 21.93 -1.12
CA GLU A 29 -8.51 22.55 -2.28
C GLU A 29 -8.38 21.72 -3.57
N HIS A 30 -7.79 20.52 -3.51
CA HIS A 30 -7.64 19.65 -4.68
C HIS A 30 -8.98 19.18 -5.25
N THR A 31 -9.00 18.98 -6.56
CA THR A 31 -10.09 18.30 -7.25
C THR A 31 -9.76 16.82 -7.33
N ILE A 32 -10.74 15.96 -7.02
CA ILE A 32 -10.55 14.51 -6.97
C ILE A 32 -11.45 13.83 -8.00
N THR A 33 -10.89 12.94 -8.82
CA THR A 33 -11.64 12.02 -9.68
C THR A 33 -11.48 10.59 -9.18
N LEU A 34 -12.58 9.91 -8.85
CA LEU A 34 -12.54 8.48 -8.57
C LEU A 34 -12.83 7.68 -9.85
N LEU A 35 -11.93 6.78 -10.22
CA LEU A 35 -12.14 5.84 -11.32
C LEU A 35 -12.75 4.54 -10.80
N THR A 36 -13.87 4.14 -11.37
CA THR A 36 -14.61 2.95 -10.92
C THR A 36 -15.18 2.15 -12.09
N ARG A 37 -15.41 0.85 -11.87
CA ARG A 37 -16.24 0.01 -12.76
C ARG A 37 -17.73 0.09 -12.39
N ASN A 38 -18.01 0.53 -11.16
CA ASN A 38 -19.35 0.50 -10.58
C ASN A 38 -20.06 1.85 -10.81
N ALA A 39 -21.02 1.84 -11.73
CA ALA A 39 -21.86 2.99 -12.05
C ALA A 39 -22.83 3.43 -10.94
N SER A 40 -22.97 2.67 -9.85
CA SER A 40 -23.84 3.03 -8.72
C SER A 40 -23.18 3.94 -7.69
N LEU A 41 -21.87 4.17 -7.78
CA LEU A 41 -21.20 5.15 -6.93
C LEU A 41 -21.58 6.56 -7.36
N THR A 42 -21.93 7.40 -6.38
CA THR A 42 -22.35 8.79 -6.59
C THR A 42 -21.42 9.76 -5.87
N ASP A 43 -21.31 10.97 -6.42
CA ASP A 43 -20.52 12.05 -5.83
C ASP A 43 -21.05 12.38 -4.43
N TYR A 44 -20.14 12.49 -3.46
CA TYR A 44 -20.49 12.70 -2.05
C TYR A 44 -19.74 13.88 -1.41
N ALA A 45 -18.93 14.59 -2.18
CA ALA A 45 -18.19 15.78 -1.73
C ALA A 45 -18.08 16.79 -2.88
N PRO A 46 -18.03 18.11 -2.59
CA PRO A 46 -18.08 19.15 -3.62
C PRO A 46 -16.88 19.16 -4.57
N ASN A 47 -15.72 18.70 -4.11
CA ASN A 47 -14.49 18.61 -4.87
C ASN A 47 -14.18 17.17 -5.36
N LEU A 48 -15.21 16.30 -5.44
CA LEU A 48 -15.07 14.92 -5.85
C LEU A 48 -16.04 14.56 -6.97
N THR A 49 -15.50 14.01 -8.06
CA THR A 49 -16.25 13.47 -9.19
C THR A 49 -15.97 11.99 -9.34
N ILE A 50 -17.00 11.18 -9.57
CA ILE A 50 -16.86 9.76 -9.88
C ILE A 50 -17.01 9.54 -11.39
N ARG A 51 -16.06 8.82 -11.97
CA ARG A 51 -16.07 8.44 -13.39
C ARG A 51 -16.08 6.92 -13.53
N THR A 52 -17.10 6.42 -14.21
CA THR A 52 -17.14 5.02 -14.61
C THR A 52 -16.24 4.82 -15.81
N VAL A 53 -15.33 3.84 -15.75
CA VAL A 53 -14.35 3.54 -16.79
C VAL A 53 -14.23 2.05 -17.02
N ASP A 54 -13.78 1.70 -18.23
CA ASP A 54 -13.29 0.36 -18.53
C ASP A 54 -11.76 0.33 -18.37
N PHE A 55 -11.28 -0.38 -17.36
CA PHE A 55 -9.86 -0.44 -17.00
C PHE A 55 -9.00 -1.19 -18.01
N ILE A 56 -9.59 -1.94 -18.94
CA ILE A 56 -8.85 -2.60 -20.04
C ILE A 56 -8.91 -1.77 -21.34
N SER A 57 -9.53 -0.59 -21.32
CA SER A 57 -9.66 0.30 -22.48
C SER A 57 -8.88 1.59 -22.27
N VAL A 58 -7.71 1.69 -22.90
CA VAL A 58 -6.89 2.91 -22.88
C VAL A 58 -7.71 4.15 -23.30
N PRO A 59 -8.52 4.15 -24.38
CA PRO A 59 -9.35 5.30 -24.72
C PRO A 59 -10.37 5.71 -23.64
N SER A 60 -10.96 4.74 -22.93
CA SER A 60 -11.89 5.00 -21.82
C SER A 60 -11.17 5.72 -20.69
N LEU A 61 -9.98 5.23 -20.33
CA LEU A 61 -9.14 5.79 -19.27
C LEU A 61 -8.61 7.18 -19.65
N VAL A 62 -8.10 7.37 -20.88
CA VAL A 62 -7.61 8.67 -21.37
C VAL A 62 -8.70 9.73 -21.26
N SER A 63 -9.92 9.41 -21.69
CA SER A 63 -11.06 10.33 -21.61
C SER A 63 -11.35 10.76 -20.15
N ALA A 64 -11.23 9.84 -19.19
CA ALA A 64 -11.45 10.12 -17.78
C ALA A 64 -10.29 10.86 -17.10
N LEU A 65 -9.07 10.75 -17.66
CA LEU A 65 -7.84 11.35 -17.13
C LEU A 65 -7.52 12.73 -17.73
N LYS A 66 -8.33 13.25 -18.65
CA LYS A 66 -8.14 14.61 -19.20
C LYS A 66 -8.12 15.67 -18.10
N GLY A 67 -7.03 16.44 -18.04
CA GLY A 67 -6.83 17.50 -17.04
C GLY A 67 -6.35 17.00 -15.67
N VAL A 68 -6.23 15.69 -15.48
CA VAL A 68 -5.67 15.09 -14.26
C VAL A 68 -4.16 15.29 -14.25
N GLU A 69 -3.63 15.70 -13.11
CA GLU A 69 -2.20 15.95 -12.92
C GLU A 69 -1.50 14.81 -12.19
N VAL A 70 -2.19 14.18 -11.24
CA VAL A 70 -1.65 13.08 -10.44
C VAL A 70 -2.57 11.88 -10.50
N MET A 71 -2.02 10.72 -10.84
CA MET A 71 -2.73 9.45 -10.82
C MET A 71 -2.28 8.59 -9.64
N VAL A 72 -3.20 8.17 -8.78
CA VAL A 72 -2.96 7.27 -7.66
C VAL A 72 -3.68 5.94 -7.90
N SER A 73 -2.92 4.86 -8.00
CA SER A 73 -3.47 3.52 -8.14
C SER A 73 -3.49 2.80 -6.80
N CYS A 74 -4.68 2.50 -6.30
CA CYS A 74 -4.90 1.68 -5.11
C CYS A 74 -5.59 0.35 -5.46
N VAL A 75 -5.34 -0.18 -6.67
CA VAL A 75 -5.94 -1.45 -7.10
C VAL A 75 -5.48 -2.61 -6.22
N ALA A 76 -6.35 -3.60 -6.04
CA ALA A 76 -6.05 -4.79 -5.24
C ALA A 76 -4.92 -5.62 -5.88
N THR A 77 -4.27 -6.46 -5.08
CA THR A 77 -3.16 -7.33 -5.50
C THR A 77 -3.44 -8.10 -6.79
N ALA A 78 -4.65 -8.65 -6.91
CA ALA A 78 -5.08 -9.41 -8.09
C ALA A 78 -5.11 -8.60 -9.41
N ALA A 79 -5.11 -7.26 -9.32
CA ALA A 79 -5.17 -6.35 -10.47
C ALA A 79 -3.85 -5.56 -10.67
N ILE A 80 -2.81 -5.80 -9.87
CA ILE A 80 -1.53 -5.08 -10.00
C ILE A 80 -0.92 -5.24 -11.40
N ALA A 81 -1.01 -6.45 -11.97
CA ALA A 81 -0.48 -6.75 -13.30
C ALA A 81 -1.23 -6.01 -14.43
N GLN A 82 -2.42 -5.49 -14.16
CA GLN A 82 -3.30 -4.80 -15.12
C GLN A 82 -3.17 -3.27 -15.03
N GLN A 83 -2.07 -2.77 -14.45
CA GLN A 83 -1.82 -1.33 -14.38
C GLN A 83 -1.17 -0.78 -15.65
N GLY A 84 -0.76 -1.64 -16.60
CA GLY A 84 -0.10 -1.20 -17.84
C GLY A 84 -0.95 -0.22 -18.64
N GLU A 85 -2.21 -0.58 -18.87
CA GLU A 85 -3.21 0.24 -19.57
C GLU A 85 -3.46 1.57 -18.83
N LEU A 86 -3.39 1.55 -17.50
CA LEU A 86 -3.56 2.74 -16.67
C LEU A 86 -2.36 3.69 -16.75
N VAL A 87 -1.14 3.14 -16.84
CA VAL A 87 0.09 3.91 -17.05
C VAL A 87 0.10 4.50 -18.46
N GLU A 88 -0.27 3.72 -19.48
CA GLU A 88 -0.37 4.19 -20.86
C GLU A 88 -1.39 5.31 -21.00
N ALA A 89 -2.59 5.14 -20.44
CA ALA A 89 -3.64 6.15 -20.47
C ALA A 89 -3.25 7.43 -19.69
N ALA A 90 -2.56 7.30 -18.55
CA ALA A 90 -2.07 8.45 -17.79
C ALA A 90 -1.07 9.27 -18.60
N LYS A 91 -0.13 8.60 -19.28
CA LYS A 91 0.84 9.23 -20.18
C LYS A 91 0.14 9.96 -21.33
N GLU A 92 -0.78 9.29 -22.05
CA GLU A 92 -1.50 9.89 -23.18
C GLU A 92 -2.38 11.07 -22.75
N ALA A 93 -2.96 11.03 -21.55
CA ALA A 93 -3.75 12.12 -20.99
C ALA A 93 -2.92 13.30 -20.45
N GLY A 94 -1.59 13.18 -20.41
CA GLY A 94 -0.68 14.22 -19.92
C GLY A 94 -0.57 14.31 -18.39
N VAL A 95 -0.80 13.20 -17.67
CA VAL A 95 -0.59 13.13 -16.22
C VAL A 95 0.87 13.42 -15.88
N ARG A 96 1.12 14.27 -14.88
CA ARG A 96 2.46 14.72 -14.48
C ARG A 96 3.14 13.76 -13.50
N HIS A 97 2.36 13.04 -12.70
CA HIS A 97 2.88 12.12 -11.70
C HIS A 97 2.01 10.89 -11.47
N PHE A 98 2.64 9.71 -11.32
CA PHE A 98 1.97 8.44 -11.11
C PHE A 98 2.45 7.75 -9.82
N ILE A 99 1.50 7.38 -8.95
CA ILE A 99 1.73 6.59 -7.74
C ILE A 99 1.13 5.20 -7.97
N PRO A 100 1.92 4.17 -8.32
CA PRO A 100 1.42 2.83 -8.59
C PRO A 100 0.95 2.10 -7.32
N ALA A 101 0.17 1.02 -7.49
CA ALA A 101 -0.27 0.13 -6.42
C ALA A 101 0.89 -0.75 -5.90
N GLU A 102 1.91 -0.11 -5.34
CA GLU A 102 3.11 -0.73 -4.77
C GLU A 102 2.99 -0.98 -3.27
N PHE A 103 2.05 -0.33 -2.59
CA PHE A 103 1.83 -0.39 -1.14
C PHE A 103 2.02 -1.81 -0.58
N GLY A 104 2.91 -1.95 0.40
CA GLY A 104 3.30 -3.22 1.00
C GLY A 104 4.81 -3.47 1.07
N MET A 105 5.19 -4.71 0.75
CA MET A 105 6.54 -5.28 0.82
C MET A 105 7.59 -4.52 0.01
N ASP A 106 8.87 -4.67 0.38
CA ASP A 106 10.02 -4.11 -0.35
C ASP A 106 10.27 -4.88 -1.66
N SER A 107 9.55 -4.53 -2.72
CA SER A 107 9.74 -5.08 -4.07
C SER A 107 11.08 -4.67 -4.72
N THR A 108 11.93 -3.89 -4.03
CA THR A 108 13.32 -3.59 -4.44
C THR A 108 14.35 -4.56 -3.86
N ASN A 109 13.95 -5.38 -2.86
CA ASN A 109 14.79 -6.46 -2.36
C ASN A 109 14.82 -7.61 -3.37
N ASP A 110 16.00 -8.18 -3.65
CA ASP A 110 16.18 -9.22 -4.67
C ASP A 110 15.31 -10.46 -4.47
N ARG A 111 15.11 -10.91 -3.22
CA ARG A 111 14.28 -12.07 -2.91
C ARG A 111 12.80 -11.73 -3.00
N ALA A 112 12.38 -10.63 -2.37
CA ALA A 112 10.99 -10.21 -2.40
C ALA A 112 10.53 -9.85 -3.81
N GLY A 113 11.33 -9.12 -4.60
CA GLY A 113 11.03 -8.76 -5.99
C GLY A 113 10.73 -9.95 -6.90
N ARG A 114 11.24 -11.14 -6.56
CA ARG A 114 11.00 -12.39 -7.30
C ARG A 114 9.80 -13.19 -6.80
N LEU A 115 9.11 -12.76 -5.75
CA LEU A 115 7.90 -13.44 -5.29
C LEU A 115 6.82 -13.35 -6.40
N PRO A 116 6.35 -14.50 -6.91
CA PRO A 116 5.41 -14.53 -8.03
C PRO A 116 4.06 -13.92 -7.65
N VAL A 117 3.34 -13.40 -8.64
CA VAL A 117 2.00 -12.78 -8.52
C VAL A 117 1.95 -11.47 -7.72
N VAL A 118 2.70 -11.36 -6.61
CA VAL A 118 2.68 -10.20 -5.71
C VAL A 118 3.72 -9.15 -6.08
N CYS A 119 4.99 -9.42 -5.83
CA CYS A 119 6.06 -8.44 -6.01
C CYS A 119 6.55 -8.41 -7.44
N ALA A 120 6.59 -9.54 -8.15
CA ALA A 120 6.99 -9.57 -9.55
C ALA A 120 6.10 -8.66 -10.42
N ALA A 121 4.79 -8.63 -10.17
CA ALA A 121 3.86 -7.74 -10.86
C ALA A 121 4.15 -6.26 -10.55
N LYS A 122 4.50 -5.94 -9.29
CA LYS A 122 4.91 -4.59 -8.89
C LYS A 122 6.21 -4.15 -9.57
N VAL A 123 7.21 -5.04 -9.64
CA VAL A 123 8.46 -4.79 -10.36
C VAL A 123 8.18 -4.48 -11.84
N ALA A 124 7.35 -5.28 -12.50
CA ALA A 124 7.01 -5.06 -13.91
C ALA A 124 6.34 -3.70 -14.16
N VAL A 125 5.40 -3.29 -13.30
CA VAL A 125 4.77 -1.96 -13.41
C VAL A 125 5.80 -0.83 -13.21
N ARG A 126 6.71 -1.00 -12.25
CA ARG A 126 7.78 -0.02 -12.01
C ARG A 126 8.76 0.05 -13.19
N GLU A 127 9.05 -1.06 -13.86
CA GLU A 127 9.88 -1.08 -15.07
C GLU A 127 9.18 -0.34 -16.23
N ILE A 128 7.86 -0.50 -16.39
CA ILE A 128 7.07 0.27 -17.36
C ILE A 128 7.16 1.77 -17.07
N LEU A 129 7.00 2.17 -15.81
CA LEU A 129 7.10 3.56 -15.36
C LEU A 129 8.53 4.13 -15.45
N ALA A 130 9.54 3.29 -15.26
CA ALA A 130 10.94 3.69 -15.31
C ALA A 130 11.51 3.79 -16.73
N ASN A 131 10.85 3.18 -17.71
CA ASN A 131 11.24 3.24 -19.11
C ASN A 131 11.14 4.70 -19.62
N PRO A 132 12.24 5.31 -20.09
CA PRO A 132 12.25 6.70 -20.57
C PRO A 132 11.18 7.02 -21.61
N GLN A 133 10.77 6.02 -22.41
CA GLN A 133 9.69 6.20 -23.38
C GLN A 133 8.33 6.47 -22.74
N ASN A 134 8.11 6.05 -21.48
CA ASN A 134 6.85 6.14 -20.74
C ASN A 134 6.87 7.18 -19.61
N GLY A 135 8.04 7.69 -19.28
CA GLY A 135 8.30 8.60 -18.17
C GLY A 135 9.75 8.42 -17.73
N ASN A 136 10.42 9.50 -17.31
CA ASN A 136 11.86 9.58 -16.93
C ASN A 136 12.85 10.02 -18.02
N GLY A 137 12.44 10.27 -19.26
CA GLY A 137 13.31 10.90 -20.25
C GLY A 137 13.50 12.41 -20.02
N GLU A 138 14.69 12.93 -20.29
CA GLU A 138 14.84 14.34 -20.70
C GLU A 138 14.15 14.50 -22.07
N GLU A 139 13.56 15.66 -22.36
CA GLU A 139 12.98 15.94 -23.68
C GLU A 139 14.03 15.76 -24.79
N GLU A 140 14.10 14.59 -25.41
CA GLU A 140 14.81 14.44 -26.68
C GLU A 140 13.99 15.14 -27.77
N GLY A 141 14.26 16.42 -27.95
CA GLY A 141 13.85 17.18 -29.14
C GLY A 141 12.63 18.08 -28.97
N GLY A 142 12.73 19.12 -28.13
CA GLY A 142 12.02 20.41 -28.30
C GLY A 142 10.50 20.39 -28.51
N GLY A 143 9.85 19.28 -28.14
CA GLY A 143 8.47 18.96 -28.49
C GLY A 143 7.47 19.14 -27.37
N GLY A 144 7.74 19.98 -26.35
CA GLY A 144 6.76 20.43 -25.36
C GLY A 144 5.92 19.34 -24.69
N GLY A 145 6.47 18.14 -24.52
CA GLY A 145 5.77 16.96 -24.01
C GLY A 145 5.85 16.92 -22.48
N VAL A 146 4.72 16.70 -21.80
CA VAL A 146 4.72 16.55 -20.34
C VAL A 146 5.43 15.25 -19.95
N VAL A 147 6.54 15.36 -19.21
CA VAL A 147 7.24 14.19 -18.65
C VAL A 147 6.50 13.70 -17.40
N MET A 148 5.92 12.50 -17.47
CA MET A 148 5.34 11.83 -16.32
C MET A 148 6.44 11.29 -15.41
N THR A 149 6.40 11.65 -14.13
CA THR A 149 7.26 11.09 -13.08
C THR A 149 6.48 10.11 -12.21
N TRP A 150 7.15 9.38 -11.31
CA TRP A 150 6.47 8.42 -10.44
C TRP A 150 7.08 8.29 -9.05
N THR A 151 6.30 7.79 -8.10
CA THR A 151 6.78 7.40 -6.76
C THR A 151 6.15 6.08 -6.34
N SER A 152 6.96 5.03 -6.16
CA SER A 152 6.49 3.80 -5.53
C SER A 152 6.62 3.92 -4.00
N LEU A 153 5.59 3.52 -3.26
CA LEU A 153 5.61 3.56 -1.80
C LEU A 153 5.60 2.14 -1.21
N CYS A 154 6.70 1.75 -0.57
CA CYS A 154 6.80 0.54 0.25
C CYS A 154 6.51 0.91 1.71
N ASN A 155 5.45 0.35 2.29
CA ASN A 155 5.00 0.68 3.65
C ASN A 155 4.97 -0.53 4.61
N GLY A 156 5.49 -1.67 4.16
CA GLY A 156 5.48 -2.91 4.93
C GLY A 156 4.04 -3.38 5.15
N LEU A 157 3.77 -4.03 6.29
CA LEU A 157 2.41 -4.41 6.62
C LEU A 157 1.59 -3.19 7.06
N PHE A 158 0.30 -3.17 6.70
CA PHE A 158 -0.63 -2.20 7.25
C PHE A 158 -0.95 -2.58 8.70
N LEU A 159 -0.44 -1.83 9.68
CA LEU A 159 -0.47 -2.21 11.10
C LEU A 159 -1.90 -2.38 11.62
N ASP A 160 -2.69 -1.31 11.54
CA ASP A 160 -4.07 -1.26 12.01
C ASP A 160 -5.00 -2.14 11.19
N TRP A 161 -4.79 -2.22 9.87
CA TRP A 161 -5.55 -3.14 9.01
C TRP A 161 -5.25 -4.60 9.35
N GLY A 162 -3.99 -4.95 9.59
CA GLY A 162 -3.57 -6.32 9.88
C GLY A 162 -3.94 -6.84 11.24
N LEU A 163 -4.08 -5.93 12.21
CA LEU A 163 -4.69 -6.24 13.49
C LEU A 163 -6.22 -6.39 13.37
N ARG A 164 -6.88 -5.53 12.57
CA ARG A 164 -8.34 -5.59 12.39
C ARG A 164 -8.82 -6.79 11.58
N TYR A 165 -8.07 -7.21 10.56
CA TYR A 165 -8.44 -8.30 9.66
C TYR A 165 -7.57 -9.55 9.85
N SER A 166 -6.96 -9.68 11.04
CA SER A 166 -6.36 -10.92 11.54
C SER A 166 -5.16 -11.49 10.76
N PHE A 167 -4.55 -10.74 9.83
CA PHE A 167 -3.37 -11.21 9.10
C PHE A 167 -2.04 -10.90 9.80
N ILE A 168 -2.04 -10.11 10.89
CA ILE A 168 -0.90 -9.96 11.81
C ILE A 168 -1.13 -10.78 13.09
N LEU A 169 -2.29 -10.58 13.73
CA LEU A 169 -2.79 -11.29 14.91
C LEU A 169 -4.31 -11.33 14.87
N ASP A 170 -4.91 -12.46 15.25
CA ASP A 170 -6.36 -12.59 15.37
C ASP A 170 -6.80 -12.25 16.80
N ILE A 171 -6.97 -10.96 17.06
CA ILE A 171 -7.38 -10.46 18.37
C ILE A 171 -8.80 -10.91 18.71
N GLY A 172 -9.71 -10.90 17.73
CA GLY A 172 -11.11 -11.28 17.93
C GLY A 172 -11.28 -12.73 18.39
N ASN A 173 -10.56 -13.65 17.76
CA ASN A 173 -10.58 -15.07 18.15
C ASN A 173 -9.46 -15.45 19.14
N ARG A 174 -8.71 -14.49 19.66
CA ARG A 174 -7.58 -14.70 20.59
C ARG A 174 -6.59 -15.75 20.08
N THR A 175 -6.29 -15.70 18.78
CA THR A 175 -5.38 -16.64 18.10
C THR A 175 -4.17 -15.90 17.55
N ALA A 176 -2.98 -16.43 17.84
CA ALA A 176 -1.71 -15.89 17.39
C ALA A 176 -0.97 -16.94 16.56
N LYS A 177 -0.95 -16.73 15.24
CA LYS A 177 -0.15 -17.52 14.31
C LYS A 177 1.23 -16.89 14.15
N LEU A 178 2.19 -17.40 14.91
CA LEU A 178 3.54 -16.87 14.99
C LEU A 178 4.43 -17.53 13.94
N TYR A 179 4.94 -16.71 13.03
CA TYR A 179 5.86 -17.12 11.98
C TYR A 179 7.30 -17.10 12.49
N ASP A 180 8.01 -18.22 12.33
CA ASP A 180 9.38 -18.43 12.81
C ASP A 180 9.57 -18.01 14.29
N GLY A 181 8.59 -18.36 15.12
CA GLY A 181 8.58 -18.06 16.56
C GLY A 181 8.04 -16.68 16.92
N GLY A 182 7.77 -15.81 15.95
CA GLY A 182 7.11 -14.51 16.15
C GLY A 182 8.02 -13.40 16.68
N ASP A 183 9.33 -13.64 16.76
CA ASP A 183 10.36 -12.65 17.15
C ASP A 183 10.95 -11.91 15.93
N VAL A 184 10.58 -12.29 14.71
CA VAL A 184 11.09 -11.65 13.49
C VAL A 184 10.62 -10.19 13.45
N PRO A 185 11.54 -9.20 13.43
CA PRO A 185 11.18 -7.81 13.29
C PRO A 185 10.65 -7.52 11.89
N PHE A 186 9.58 -6.74 11.80
CA PHE A 186 9.02 -6.26 10.53
C PHE A 186 8.58 -4.80 10.65
N SER A 187 8.64 -4.10 9.52
CA SER A 187 8.13 -2.73 9.38
C SER A 187 6.62 -2.76 9.14
N ALA A 188 5.90 -1.94 9.89
CA ALA A 188 4.47 -1.77 9.74
C ALA A 188 4.09 -0.29 9.74
N THR A 189 3.11 0.08 8.93
CA THR A 189 2.63 1.46 8.77
C THR A 189 1.13 1.52 8.99
N THR A 190 0.65 2.54 9.69
CA THR A 190 -0.79 2.76 9.83
C THR A 190 -1.39 3.22 8.49
N LEU A 191 -2.65 2.89 8.21
CA LEU A 191 -3.34 3.39 7.01
C LEU A 191 -3.32 4.93 6.93
N SER A 192 -3.38 5.60 8.10
CA SER A 192 -3.27 7.06 8.22
C SER A 192 -1.91 7.58 7.78
N ASP A 193 -0.81 6.94 8.18
CA ASP A 193 0.54 7.36 7.78
C ASP A 193 0.83 7.03 6.30
N VAL A 194 0.29 5.93 5.77
CA VAL A 194 0.35 5.68 4.32
C VAL A 194 -0.38 6.80 3.55
N ALA A 195 -1.58 7.18 4.00
CA ALA A 195 -2.31 8.29 3.42
C ALA A 195 -1.55 9.63 3.55
N LYS A 196 -0.84 9.84 4.65
CA LYS A 196 0.05 11.00 4.84
C LYS A 196 1.21 11.02 3.86
N ALA A 197 1.87 9.88 3.62
CA ALA A 197 2.92 9.77 2.63
C ALA A 197 2.40 10.07 1.21
N VAL A 198 1.25 9.49 0.83
CA VAL A 198 0.63 9.76 -0.48
C VAL A 198 0.27 11.24 -0.62
N TRP A 199 -0.33 11.84 0.41
CA TRP A 199 -0.64 13.27 0.41
C TRP A 199 0.62 14.12 0.25
N TYR A 200 1.70 13.80 0.96
CA TYR A 200 2.98 14.49 0.80
C TYR A 200 3.50 14.40 -0.63
N ILE A 201 3.45 13.22 -1.25
CA ILE A 201 3.89 13.02 -2.65
C ILE A 201 3.03 13.86 -3.59
N VAL A 202 1.70 13.81 -3.48
CA VAL A 202 0.78 14.63 -4.27
C VAL A 202 1.14 16.11 -4.15
N GLU A 203 1.43 16.57 -2.93
CA GLU A 203 1.74 17.97 -2.65
C GLU A 203 3.11 18.42 -3.16
N ASN A 204 4.08 17.51 -3.24
CA ASN A 204 5.49 17.89 -3.41
C ASN A 204 6.18 17.24 -4.61
N TYR A 205 5.53 16.42 -5.42
CA TYR A 205 6.20 15.74 -6.55
C TYR A 205 6.86 16.69 -7.56
N ASP A 206 6.39 17.93 -7.67
CA ASP A 206 6.89 18.95 -8.59
C ASP A 206 7.97 19.85 -7.99
N VAL A 207 8.26 19.72 -6.69
CA VAL A 207 9.25 20.56 -5.98
C VAL A 207 10.25 19.78 -5.14
N ASP A 208 9.97 18.52 -4.79
CA ASP A 208 10.84 17.66 -3.99
C ASP A 208 11.40 16.49 -4.83
N GLU A 209 12.64 16.64 -5.29
CA GLU A 209 13.34 15.60 -6.05
C GLU A 209 13.50 14.27 -5.29
N ARG A 210 13.31 14.25 -3.96
CA ARG A 210 13.39 13.02 -3.16
C ARG A 210 12.22 12.09 -3.40
N VAL A 211 11.11 12.57 -3.96
CA VAL A 211 9.96 11.70 -4.30
C VAL A 211 9.93 11.32 -5.79
N ARG A 212 10.57 12.11 -6.67
CA ARG A 212 10.54 11.89 -8.12
C ARG A 212 11.37 10.69 -8.57
N ASN A 213 10.70 9.74 -9.22
CA ASN A 213 11.27 8.53 -9.81
C ASN A 213 12.03 7.69 -8.77
N LYS A 214 11.44 7.61 -7.57
CA LYS A 214 11.99 6.89 -6.41
C LYS A 214 11.04 5.83 -5.91
N VAL A 215 11.63 4.84 -5.25
CA VAL A 215 10.92 3.99 -4.29
C VAL A 215 11.18 4.55 -2.90
N LEU A 216 10.11 4.91 -2.19
CA LEU A 216 10.16 5.37 -0.80
C LEU A 216 9.75 4.24 0.14
N HIS A 217 10.51 4.06 1.21
CA HIS A 217 10.17 3.15 2.29
C HIS A 217 9.69 3.96 3.49
N VAL A 218 8.49 3.69 3.97
CA VAL A 218 7.92 4.34 5.16
C VAL A 218 7.51 3.29 6.18
N GLN A 219 7.51 3.67 7.46
CA GLN A 219 7.14 2.79 8.57
C GLN A 219 6.62 3.62 9.74
N SER A 220 5.47 3.25 10.31
CA SER A 220 5.03 3.82 11.58
C SER A 220 5.71 3.13 12.76
N ALA A 221 6.08 1.85 12.62
CA ALA A 221 6.73 1.08 13.66
C ALA A 221 7.60 -0.05 13.08
N VAL A 222 8.59 -0.48 13.86
CA VAL A 222 9.27 -1.77 13.69
C VAL A 222 8.91 -2.62 14.89
N VAL A 223 8.22 -3.74 14.65
CA VAL A 223 7.62 -4.56 15.72
C VAL A 223 7.81 -6.04 15.44
N THR A 224 7.49 -6.88 16.42
CA THR A 224 7.38 -8.34 16.27
C THR A 224 5.96 -8.81 16.57
N GLN A 225 5.58 -9.99 16.07
CA GLN A 225 4.25 -10.55 16.39
C GLN A 225 4.11 -10.81 17.89
N LYS A 226 5.19 -11.22 18.56
CA LYS A 226 5.22 -11.39 20.02
C LYS A 226 5.04 -10.09 20.79
N GLN A 227 5.64 -9.00 20.33
CA GLN A 227 5.46 -7.68 20.94
C GLN A 227 3.99 -7.25 20.87
N LEU A 228 3.38 -7.35 19.68
CA LEU A 228 1.96 -7.02 19.49
C LEU A 228 1.04 -7.92 20.33
N LEU A 229 1.36 -9.22 20.43
CA LEU A 229 0.63 -10.18 21.26
C LEU A 229 0.73 -9.83 22.75
N GLY A 230 1.91 -9.41 23.21
CA GLY A 230 2.11 -8.93 24.59
C GLY A 230 1.21 -7.73 24.88
N ILE A 231 1.24 -6.72 24.01
CA ILE A 231 0.39 -5.52 24.14
C ILE A 231 -1.09 -5.90 24.15
N ALA A 232 -1.54 -6.80 23.27
CA ALA A 232 -2.93 -7.23 23.23
C ALA A 232 -3.36 -7.92 24.53
N LYS A 233 -2.48 -8.75 25.12
CA LYS A 233 -2.72 -9.38 26.42
C LYS A 233 -2.79 -8.37 27.55
N ASP A 234 -1.89 -7.38 27.56
CA ASP A 234 -1.86 -6.34 28.59
C ASP A 234 -3.12 -5.48 28.54
N VAL A 235 -3.53 -5.04 27.34
CA VAL A 235 -4.77 -4.28 27.12
C VAL A 235 -6.00 -5.04 27.59
N LEU A 236 -6.09 -6.34 27.29
CA LEU A 236 -7.20 -7.18 27.75
C LEU A 236 -7.17 -7.35 29.27
N ALA A 237 -5.99 -7.57 29.87
CA ALA A 237 -5.83 -7.70 31.31
C ALA A 237 -6.24 -6.42 32.07
N GLU A 238 -5.91 -5.24 31.55
CA GLU A 238 -6.33 -3.94 32.08
C GLU A 238 -7.86 -3.77 32.06
N ARG A 239 -8.55 -4.41 31.11
CA ARG A 239 -10.02 -4.49 31.03
C ARG A 239 -10.63 -5.56 31.94
N GLY A 240 -9.81 -6.31 32.69
CA GLY A 240 -10.27 -7.45 33.48
C GLY A 240 -10.50 -8.73 32.67
N GLU A 241 -10.13 -8.74 31.39
CA GLU A 241 -10.26 -9.90 30.50
C GLU A 241 -8.94 -10.68 30.46
N LYS A 242 -8.79 -11.70 31.33
CA LYS A 242 -7.67 -12.65 31.22
C LYS A 242 -8.03 -13.75 30.24
N ALA A 243 -7.71 -13.50 28.97
CA ALA A 243 -7.94 -14.44 27.89
C ALA A 243 -6.79 -15.46 27.76
N GLU A 244 -7.11 -16.75 27.71
CA GLU A 244 -6.20 -17.72 27.11
C GLU A 244 -6.07 -17.45 25.61
N TRP A 245 -4.86 -17.57 25.09
CA TRP A 245 -4.56 -17.37 23.67
C TRP A 245 -4.17 -18.70 23.04
N THR A 246 -4.75 -19.01 21.89
CA THR A 246 -4.30 -20.11 21.04
C THR A 246 -3.07 -19.65 20.27
N VAL A 247 -1.90 -20.27 20.53
CA VAL A 247 -0.66 -19.93 19.84
C VAL A 247 -0.30 -21.03 18.85
N GLU A 248 -0.38 -20.72 17.57
CA GLU A 248 0.11 -21.57 16.49
C GLU A 248 1.51 -21.12 16.08
N ARG A 249 2.41 -22.05 15.82
CA ARG A 249 3.73 -21.75 15.26
C ARG A 249 3.79 -22.28 13.84
N LYS A 250 4.23 -21.45 12.90
CA LYS A 250 4.43 -21.86 11.50
C LYS A 250 5.81 -21.44 11.01
N SER A 251 6.42 -22.32 10.23
CA SER A 251 7.65 -22.03 9.50
C SER A 251 7.33 -21.18 8.27
N VAL A 252 8.03 -20.06 8.06
CA VAL A 252 7.87 -19.26 6.84
C VAL A 252 8.32 -20.04 5.62
N GLU A 253 9.35 -20.88 5.74
CA GLU A 253 9.82 -21.72 4.65
C GLU A 253 8.78 -22.77 4.22
N ASP A 254 8.02 -23.33 5.17
CA ASP A 254 6.94 -24.26 4.84
C ASP A 254 5.78 -23.52 4.16
N VAL A 255 5.44 -22.31 4.62
CA VAL A 255 4.45 -21.45 3.96
C VAL A 255 4.90 -21.13 2.54
N ARG A 256 6.20 -20.86 2.32
CA ARG A 256 6.75 -20.60 0.98
C ARG A 256 6.55 -21.78 0.05
N LYS A 257 6.93 -23.00 0.48
CA LYS A 257 6.77 -24.21 -0.33
C LYS A 257 5.32 -24.45 -0.69
N GLN A 258 4.42 -24.43 0.31
CA GLN A 258 2.98 -24.61 0.11
C GLN A 258 2.40 -23.57 -0.85
N SER A 259 2.83 -22.31 -0.74
CA SER A 259 2.34 -21.24 -1.62
C SER A 259 2.78 -21.45 -3.07
N LEU A 260 4.01 -21.93 -3.30
CA LEU A 260 4.49 -22.21 -4.64
C LEU A 260 3.78 -23.43 -5.25
N GLU A 261 3.53 -24.47 -4.46
CA GLU A 261 2.75 -25.64 -4.89
C GLU A 261 1.30 -25.26 -5.25
N LEU A 262 0.65 -24.39 -4.47
CA LEU A 262 -0.69 -23.88 -4.77
C LEU A 262 -0.76 -23.15 -6.13
N LEU A 263 0.31 -22.45 -6.53
CA LEU A 263 0.37 -21.79 -7.83
C LEU A 263 0.40 -22.77 -9.01
N GLU A 264 0.89 -24.00 -8.82
CA GLU A 264 0.87 -25.04 -9.85
C GLU A 264 -0.56 -25.54 -10.13
N GLY A 265 -1.45 -25.47 -9.13
CA GLY A 265 -2.86 -25.86 -9.25
C GLY A 265 -3.71 -24.90 -10.10
N GLY A 266 -3.30 -23.63 -10.20
CA GLY A 266 -3.80 -22.64 -11.17
C GLY A 266 -5.26 -22.19 -11.04
N ASN A 267 -6.07 -22.76 -10.13
CA ASN A 267 -7.41 -22.27 -9.87
C ASN A 267 -7.39 -20.99 -9.01
N LYS A 268 -8.46 -20.21 -9.09
CA LYS A 268 -8.51 -18.88 -8.46
C LYS A 268 -8.32 -18.91 -6.94
N GLU A 269 -8.94 -19.87 -6.25
CA GLU A 269 -8.87 -19.99 -4.79
C GLU A 269 -7.44 -20.34 -4.34
N ASP A 270 -6.78 -21.27 -5.04
CA ASP A 270 -5.40 -21.62 -4.74
C ASP A 270 -4.44 -20.47 -5.00
N VAL A 271 -4.66 -19.68 -6.06
CA VAL A 271 -3.89 -18.46 -6.33
C VAL A 271 -4.08 -17.43 -5.22
N GLU A 272 -5.30 -17.22 -4.73
CA GLU A 272 -5.57 -16.30 -3.62
C GLU A 272 -4.84 -16.74 -2.33
N ARG A 273 -4.92 -18.03 -1.99
CA ARG A 273 -4.22 -18.62 -0.84
C ARG A 273 -2.70 -18.56 -0.99
N ALA A 274 -2.18 -18.77 -2.20
CA ALA A 274 -0.77 -18.62 -2.51
C ALA A 274 -0.31 -17.17 -2.32
N VAL A 275 -1.10 -16.19 -2.78
CA VAL A 275 -0.80 -14.76 -2.61
C VAL A 275 -0.71 -14.39 -1.12
N GLU A 276 -1.63 -14.87 -0.28
CA GLU A 276 -1.57 -14.66 1.16
C GLU A 276 -0.28 -15.24 1.77
N GLY A 277 0.07 -16.48 1.41
CA GLY A 277 1.29 -17.10 1.90
C GLY A 277 2.57 -16.42 1.39
N LEU A 278 2.60 -15.93 0.16
CA LEU A 278 3.73 -15.16 -0.36
C LEU A 278 3.86 -13.79 0.31
N CYS A 279 2.74 -13.16 0.72
CA CYS A 279 2.77 -11.97 1.57
C CYS A 279 3.38 -12.26 2.95
N VAL A 280 3.09 -13.42 3.53
CA VAL A 280 3.76 -13.89 4.77
C VAL A 280 5.26 -14.03 4.55
N VAL A 281 5.67 -14.66 3.44
CA VAL A 281 7.09 -14.84 3.10
C VAL A 281 7.81 -13.52 2.94
N GLY A 282 7.24 -12.55 2.23
CA GLY A 282 7.88 -11.25 2.06
C GLY A 282 7.93 -10.40 3.34
N SER A 283 7.03 -10.66 4.29
CA SER A 283 6.94 -9.89 5.54
C SER A 283 7.83 -10.44 6.66
N TRP A 284 7.92 -11.77 6.78
CA TRP A 284 8.64 -12.44 7.88
C TRP A 284 9.77 -13.37 7.42
N GLY A 285 9.93 -13.61 6.11
CA GLY A 285 10.98 -14.47 5.59
C GLY A 285 12.37 -13.85 5.70
N GLU A 286 13.34 -14.65 6.14
CA GLU A 286 14.73 -14.21 6.24
C GLU A 286 15.29 -13.76 4.87
N GLY A 287 15.84 -12.55 4.84
CA GLY A 287 16.43 -11.95 3.63
C GLY A 287 15.42 -11.35 2.63
N TYR A 288 14.11 -11.39 2.91
CA TYR A 288 13.08 -10.79 2.04
C TYR A 288 12.85 -9.28 2.30
N GLY A 289 13.51 -8.69 3.29
CA GLY A 289 13.44 -7.24 3.52
C GLY A 289 12.17 -6.77 4.23
N GLY A 290 11.53 -7.62 5.04
CA GLY A 290 10.34 -7.28 5.82
C GLY A 290 10.55 -6.17 6.86
N CYS A 291 11.81 -5.88 7.25
CA CYS A 291 12.19 -4.75 8.08
C CYS A 291 13.05 -3.77 7.27
N PHE A 292 12.57 -2.53 7.13
CA PHE A 292 13.19 -1.51 6.28
C PHE A 292 14.39 -0.82 6.93
N GLY A 293 14.48 -0.84 8.27
CA GLY A 293 15.54 -0.18 9.03
C GLY A 293 15.78 1.27 8.58
N ALA A 294 17.03 1.61 8.27
CA ALA A 294 17.42 2.94 7.82
C ALA A 294 16.74 3.40 6.51
N LYS A 295 16.26 2.49 5.64
CA LYS A 295 15.46 2.90 4.47
C LYS A 295 14.15 3.55 4.93
N GLY A 296 13.48 2.94 5.90
CA GLY A 296 12.24 3.42 6.49
C GLY A 296 12.41 4.76 7.20
N GLU A 297 13.46 4.91 8.01
CA GLU A 297 13.77 6.18 8.69
C GLU A 297 14.01 7.33 7.71
N ARG A 298 14.74 7.08 6.62
CA ARG A 298 14.97 8.09 5.58
C ARG A 298 13.67 8.49 4.88
N GLY A 299 12.84 7.53 4.48
CA GLY A 299 11.58 7.85 3.82
C GLY A 299 10.60 8.56 4.77
N ASN A 300 10.54 8.14 6.04
CA ASN A 300 9.80 8.85 7.07
C ASN A 300 10.22 10.32 7.19
N GLY A 301 11.53 10.60 7.18
CA GLY A 301 12.06 11.96 7.20
C GLY A 301 11.70 12.80 5.96
N VAL A 302 11.47 12.17 4.81
CA VAL A 302 10.96 12.86 3.60
C VAL A 302 9.51 13.26 3.79
N VAL A 303 8.65 12.31 4.18
CA VAL A 303 7.19 12.53 4.22
C VAL A 303 6.66 13.00 5.59
N GLY A 304 7.56 13.22 6.54
CA GLY A 304 7.27 13.68 7.89
C GLY A 304 6.55 12.68 8.78
N ILE A 305 6.71 11.36 8.57
CA ILE A 305 6.14 10.34 9.46
C ILE A 305 7.00 10.20 10.71
N GLU A 306 6.36 10.20 11.87
CA GLU A 306 7.01 9.93 13.15
C GLU A 306 6.77 8.47 13.55
N MET A 307 7.79 7.84 14.13
CA MET A 307 7.66 6.48 14.64
C MET A 307 6.74 6.47 15.87
N LEU A 308 5.85 5.48 15.93
CA LEU A 308 5.01 5.24 17.10
C LEU A 308 5.90 4.87 18.29
N GLY A 309 5.75 5.64 19.37
CA GLY A 309 6.22 5.23 20.70
C GLY A 309 5.37 4.10 21.28
N GLN A 310 5.68 3.68 22.50
CA GLN A 310 4.95 2.62 23.19
C GLN A 310 3.46 2.92 23.32
N ASP A 311 3.08 4.15 23.69
CA ASP A 311 1.69 4.56 23.83
C ASP A 311 0.93 4.55 22.49
N GLY A 312 1.59 4.98 21.41
CA GLY A 312 1.00 4.96 20.07
C GLY A 312 0.74 3.54 19.59
N LEU A 313 1.70 2.63 19.84
CA LEU A 313 1.56 1.22 19.51
C LEU A 313 0.46 0.54 20.36
N LYS A 314 0.42 0.84 21.66
CA LYS A 314 -0.65 0.39 22.56
C LYS A 314 -2.01 0.89 22.09
N GLY A 315 -2.13 2.18 21.73
CA GLY A 315 -3.35 2.77 21.21
C GLY A 315 -3.85 2.11 19.92
N ALA A 316 -2.95 1.72 19.01
CA ALA A 316 -3.32 0.99 17.80
C ALA A 316 -3.92 -0.40 18.12
N VAL A 317 -3.34 -1.13 19.07
CA VAL A 317 -3.86 -2.42 19.52
C VAL A 317 -5.17 -2.25 20.30
N GLU A 318 -5.25 -1.27 21.20
CA GLU A 318 -6.45 -0.94 21.96
C GLU A 318 -7.64 -0.62 21.07
N GLY A 319 -7.43 0.14 19.99
CA GLY A 319 -8.49 0.48 19.04
C GLY A 319 -9.16 -0.77 18.45
N VAL A 320 -8.35 -1.78 18.11
CA VAL A 320 -8.85 -3.06 17.59
C VAL A 320 -9.49 -3.92 18.69
N VAL A 321 -8.90 -3.97 19.88
CA VAL A 321 -9.52 -4.69 21.02
C VAL A 321 -10.91 -4.12 21.35
N ARG A 322 -11.09 -2.80 21.31
CA ARG A 322 -12.40 -2.16 21.53
C ARG A 322 -13.42 -2.56 20.48
N GLU A 323 -13.02 -2.66 19.22
CA GLU A 323 -13.88 -3.04 18.09
C GLU A 323 -14.40 -4.48 18.21
N PHE A 324 -13.54 -5.45 18.55
CA PHE A 324 -13.90 -6.88 18.55
C PHE A 324 -14.36 -7.42 19.91
N CYS A 325 -13.88 -6.86 21.01
CA CYS A 325 -14.22 -7.34 22.36
C CYS A 325 -15.33 -6.50 23.02
N GLY A 326 -15.97 -5.61 22.26
CA GLY A 326 -17.09 -4.79 22.71
C GLY A 326 -16.69 -3.58 23.55
N VAL A 327 -17.04 -2.41 23.04
CA VAL A 327 -17.93 -1.44 23.71
C VAL A 327 -19.03 -1.09 22.72
#